data_AF-A0A2C9K2E9-F1
#
_entry.id   AF-A0A2C9K2E9-F1
#
_cell.length_a   1.000
_cell.length_b   1.000
_cell.length_c   1.000
_cell.angle_alpha   90.00
_cell.angle_beta   90.00
_cell.angle_gamma   90.00
#
_symmetry.space_group_name_H-M   'P 1'
#
loop_
_entity.id
_entity.type
_entity.pdbx_description
1 polymer ?
#
loop_
_entity_poly.entity_id
_entity_poly.type
_entity_poly.pdbx_seq_one_letter_code
_entity_poly.pdbx_strand_id
1 'polypeptide(L)'
;MSSNDNCVKCNQSIASVSHLHGAFCKNCFQVFVIHKFRAAIGRTKLITNGEDVLVACSGGDNSSALLHLIQHGKSESAHRKLRFIPQVLYVDEYGALEVSSEDRMAKRAEILQVLIAAGFPVYVSSLEQALNQKRSETTARSVFVKAITSNIPLPPNVETSELKSILSRISSLTSLEDFIKQLRCQLIVTIATELGISKVLTAENCTKLAIQVLSCVAQGRGSQISQSTGFSDST
;
A
#
# COMPACT_ATOMS: atom_id res chain seq x y z
N MET A 1 -31.14 -25.04 -1.08
CA MET A 1 -31.53 -24.42 0.20
C MET A 1 -31.64 -22.92 -0.04
N SER A 2 -32.85 -22.48 -0.37
CA SER A 2 -33.19 -21.13 -0.81
C SER A 2 -33.61 -20.28 0.39
N SER A 3 -32.66 -19.53 0.95
CA SER A 3 -32.97 -18.40 1.83
C SER A 3 -32.73 -17.14 0.99
N ASN A 4 -33.83 -16.54 0.54
CA ASN A 4 -33.80 -15.30 -0.25
C ASN A 4 -33.50 -14.14 0.72
N ASP A 5 -32.27 -14.11 1.22
CA ASP A 5 -31.84 -13.12 2.20
C ASP A 5 -31.68 -11.78 1.49
N ASN A 6 -32.71 -10.95 1.55
CA ASN A 6 -32.66 -9.60 1.05
C ASN A 6 -31.65 -8.78 1.87
N CYS A 7 -31.07 -7.77 1.22
CA CYS A 7 -30.13 -6.88 1.90
C CYS A 7 -30.79 -6.16 3.08
N VAL A 8 -30.18 -6.24 4.26
CA VAL A 8 -30.69 -5.62 5.51
C VAL A 8 -30.86 -4.09 5.38
N LYS A 9 -30.09 -3.44 4.52
CA LYS A 9 -30.08 -1.97 4.39
C LYS A 9 -31.08 -1.43 3.36
N CYS A 10 -31.18 -2.02 2.18
CA CYS A 10 -32.09 -1.54 1.13
C CYS A 10 -33.37 -2.38 1.00
N ASN A 11 -33.38 -3.60 1.53
CA ASN A 11 -34.48 -4.57 1.48
C ASN A 11 -35.04 -4.88 0.08
N GLN A 12 -34.34 -4.49 -0.98
CA GLN A 12 -34.77 -4.62 -2.38
C GLN A 12 -33.91 -5.56 -3.21
N SER A 13 -32.62 -5.64 -2.88
CA SER A 13 -31.65 -6.46 -3.62
C SER A 13 -31.28 -7.70 -2.83
N ILE A 14 -31.03 -8.79 -3.55
CA ILE A 14 -30.51 -10.03 -2.98
C ILE A 14 -29.17 -9.74 -2.31
N ALA A 15 -28.97 -10.22 -1.09
CA ALA A 15 -27.71 -10.08 -0.41
C ALA A 15 -26.65 -10.98 -1.05
N SER A 16 -25.47 -10.41 -1.30
CA SER A 16 -24.34 -11.08 -1.92
C SER A 16 -23.16 -11.24 -0.96
N VAL A 17 -23.17 -10.52 0.15
CA VAL A 17 -22.09 -10.51 1.15
C VAL A 17 -22.67 -10.63 2.54
N SER A 18 -22.31 -11.69 3.26
CA SER A 18 -22.65 -11.86 4.67
C SER A 18 -21.58 -11.23 5.55
N HIS A 19 -22.01 -10.39 6.50
CA HIS A 19 -21.16 -9.75 7.48
C HIS A 19 -21.75 -9.98 8.88
N LEU A 20 -20.96 -9.74 9.94
CA LEU A 20 -21.38 -9.97 11.33
C LEU A 20 -22.69 -9.26 11.72
N HIS A 21 -23.05 -8.18 10.99
CA HIS A 21 -24.23 -7.35 11.25
C HIS A 21 -25.38 -7.63 10.25
N GLY A 22 -25.31 -8.73 9.50
CA GLY A 22 -26.33 -9.13 8.52
C GLY A 22 -25.80 -9.23 7.08
N ALA A 23 -26.71 -9.57 6.17
CA ALA A 23 -26.42 -9.77 4.76
C ALA A 23 -26.65 -8.47 3.96
N PHE A 24 -25.69 -8.09 3.14
CA PHE A 24 -25.70 -6.87 2.34
C PHE A 24 -25.65 -7.18 0.84
N CYS A 25 -26.34 -6.37 0.03
CA CYS A 25 -26.07 -6.33 -1.41
C CYS A 25 -24.75 -5.57 -1.67
N LYS A 26 -24.17 -5.78 -2.85
CA LYS A 26 -22.89 -5.18 -3.26
C LYS A 26 -22.80 -3.67 -3.03
N ASN A 27 -23.83 -2.92 -3.45
CA ASN A 27 -23.84 -1.45 -3.34
C ASN A 27 -23.91 -0.98 -1.87
N CYS A 28 -24.83 -1.56 -1.08
CA CYS A 28 -24.97 -1.24 0.33
C CYS A 28 -23.70 -1.59 1.13
N PHE A 29 -23.04 -2.69 0.77
CA PHE A 29 -21.78 -3.10 1.37
C PHE A 29 -20.64 -2.13 1.03
N GLN A 30 -20.51 -1.69 -0.22
CA GLN A 30 -19.51 -0.70 -0.62
C GLN A 30 -19.65 0.61 0.17
N VAL A 31 -20.87 1.15 0.27
CA VAL A 31 -21.15 2.36 1.08
C VAL A 31 -20.79 2.13 2.56
N PHE A 32 -21.13 0.95 3.10
CA PHE A 32 -20.80 0.60 4.48
C PHE A 32 -19.28 0.58 4.73
N VAL A 33 -18.50 -0.05 3.84
CA VAL A 33 -17.04 -0.12 3.97
C VAL A 33 -16.40 1.26 3.82
N ILE A 34 -16.84 2.08 2.86
CA ILE A 34 -16.37 3.46 2.68
C ILE A 34 -16.65 4.28 3.94
N HIS A 35 -17.84 4.15 4.53
CA HIS A 35 -18.18 4.84 5.77
C HIS A 35 -17.28 4.39 6.94
N LYS A 36 -17.04 3.08 7.09
CA LYS A 36 -16.15 2.54 8.13
C LYS A 36 -14.70 3.02 7.95
N PHE A 37 -14.21 3.06 6.71
CA PHE A 37 -12.90 3.60 6.35
C PHE A 37 -12.78 5.08 6.74
N ARG A 38 -13.73 5.92 6.32
CA ARG A 38 -13.76 7.35 6.67
C ARG A 38 -13.85 7.58 8.17
N ALA A 39 -14.66 6.78 8.88
CA ALA A 39 -14.78 6.85 10.33
C ALA A 39 -13.52 6.39 11.05
N ALA A 40 -12.72 5.47 10.47
CA ALA A 40 -11.44 5.06 11.03
C ALA A 40 -10.40 6.19 10.91
N ILE A 41 -10.25 6.76 9.70
CA ILE A 41 -9.34 7.89 9.46
C ILE A 41 -9.75 9.14 10.27
N GLY A 42 -11.06 9.43 10.35
CA GLY A 42 -11.55 10.60 11.07
C GLY A 42 -11.44 10.50 12.60
N ARG A 43 -11.46 9.29 13.17
CA ARG A 43 -11.32 9.08 14.62
C ARG A 43 -9.90 9.30 15.11
N THR A 44 -8.91 8.95 14.29
CA THR A 44 -7.51 8.99 14.70
C THR A 44 -6.93 10.41 14.65
N LYS A 45 -7.53 11.32 13.88
CA LYS A 45 -7.12 12.74 13.75
C LYS A 45 -5.65 12.94 13.38
N LEU A 46 -5.00 11.90 12.85
CA LEU A 46 -3.57 11.94 12.53
C LEU A 46 -3.25 12.72 11.26
N ILE A 47 -4.23 12.81 10.36
CA ILE A 47 -4.09 13.48 9.06
C ILE A 47 -4.86 14.79 9.15
N THR A 48 -4.14 15.89 8.95
CA THR A 48 -4.70 17.24 8.97
C THR A 48 -5.34 17.59 7.63
N ASN A 49 -6.11 18.68 7.62
CA ASN A 49 -6.82 19.10 6.41
C ASN A 49 -5.83 19.74 5.43
N GLY A 50 -5.81 19.25 4.20
CA GLY A 50 -4.92 19.73 3.14
C GLY A 50 -3.53 19.08 3.14
N GLU A 51 -3.26 18.13 4.04
CA GLU A 51 -1.96 17.47 4.13
C GLU A 51 -1.75 16.51 2.96
N ASP A 52 -0.52 16.46 2.44
CA ASP A 52 -0.10 15.43 1.48
C ASP A 52 0.08 14.09 2.21
N VAL A 53 -0.45 13.02 1.63
CA VAL A 53 -0.34 11.66 2.18
C VAL A 53 0.17 10.73 1.10
N LEU A 54 1.28 10.05 1.39
CA LEU A 54 1.87 9.06 0.50
C LEU A 54 1.16 7.72 0.69
N VAL A 55 0.57 7.16 -0.35
CA VAL A 55 -0.13 5.88 -0.35
C VAL A 55 0.77 4.85 -1.00
N ALA A 56 1.28 3.91 -0.20
CA ALA A 56 2.12 2.84 -0.71
C ALA A 56 1.26 1.73 -1.34
N CYS A 57 1.45 1.51 -2.64
CA CYS A 57 0.76 0.51 -3.44
C CYS A 57 1.74 -0.57 -3.90
N SER A 58 1.41 -1.84 -3.63
CA SER A 58 2.19 -2.98 -4.14
C SER A 58 1.58 -3.58 -5.42
N GLY A 59 0.36 -3.19 -5.78
CA GLY A 59 -0.41 -3.78 -6.89
C GLY A 59 -1.22 -5.03 -6.50
N GLY A 60 -1.18 -5.45 -5.24
CA GLY A 60 -2.02 -6.53 -4.74
C GLY A 60 -3.41 -6.05 -4.30
N ASP A 61 -4.32 -7.01 -4.06
CA ASP A 61 -5.74 -6.76 -3.75
C ASP A 61 -5.97 -5.76 -2.62
N ASN A 62 -5.22 -5.85 -1.52
CA ASN A 62 -5.35 -4.91 -0.40
C ASN A 62 -5.05 -3.47 -0.82
N SER A 63 -3.98 -3.28 -1.61
CA SER A 63 -3.55 -1.94 -2.04
C SER A 63 -4.50 -1.36 -3.08
N SER A 64 -5.03 -2.20 -3.97
CA SER A 64 -6.06 -1.82 -4.93
C SER A 64 -7.38 -1.48 -4.24
N ALA A 65 -7.77 -2.25 -3.22
CA ALA A 65 -8.93 -1.95 -2.39
C ALA A 65 -8.76 -0.64 -1.62
N LEU A 66 -7.58 -0.39 -1.03
CA LEU A 66 -7.27 0.87 -0.36
C LEU A 66 -7.38 2.06 -1.33
N LEU A 67 -6.80 1.93 -2.53
CA LEU A 67 -6.86 2.96 -3.57
C LEU A 67 -8.30 3.26 -4.00
N HIS A 68 -9.11 2.22 -4.20
CA HIS A 68 -10.54 2.35 -4.50
C HIS A 68 -11.30 3.06 -3.37
N LEU A 69 -11.01 2.74 -2.10
CA LEU A 69 -11.62 3.42 -0.95
C LEU A 69 -11.25 4.90 -0.88
N ILE A 70 -10.02 5.26 -1.23
CA ILE A 70 -9.57 6.66 -1.29
C ILE A 70 -10.27 7.41 -2.44
N GLN A 71 -10.37 6.79 -3.62
CA GLN A 71 -11.04 7.35 -4.79
C GLN A 71 -12.53 7.64 -4.51
N HIS A 72 -13.24 6.68 -3.92
CA HIS A 72 -14.64 6.85 -3.55
C HIS A 72 -14.85 7.77 -2.33
N GLY A 73 -13.92 7.76 -1.37
CA GLY A 73 -13.98 8.65 -0.20
C GLY A 73 -13.74 10.13 -0.53
N LYS A 74 -13.11 10.43 -1.67
CA LYS A 74 -12.90 11.79 -2.18
C LYS A 74 -14.07 12.32 -3.02
N SER A 75 -14.71 11.45 -3.81
CA SER A 75 -15.78 11.81 -4.76
C SER A 75 -17.15 12.04 -4.11
N GLU A 76 -17.43 11.45 -2.95
CA GLU A 76 -18.74 11.60 -2.30
C GLU A 76 -18.98 13.02 -1.75
N SER A 77 -20.05 13.65 -2.23
CA SER A 77 -20.61 14.95 -1.87
C SER A 77 -21.21 15.00 -0.45
N ALA A 78 -20.45 14.57 0.56
CA ALA A 78 -20.84 14.63 1.96
C ALA A 78 -19.99 15.66 2.72
N HIS A 79 -20.58 16.30 3.74
CA HIS A 79 -19.98 17.32 4.63
C HIS A 79 -18.60 16.99 5.26
N ARG A 80 -18.07 15.77 5.08
CA ARG A 80 -16.77 15.30 5.57
C ARG A 80 -15.99 14.53 4.50
N LYS A 81 -15.69 15.16 3.36
CA LYS A 81 -14.75 14.60 2.36
C LYS A 81 -13.43 14.20 3.02
N LEU A 82 -12.71 13.24 2.46
CA LEU A 82 -11.30 13.04 2.82
C LEU A 82 -10.56 14.34 2.49
N ARG A 83 -9.96 14.97 3.51
CA ARG A 83 -9.38 16.31 3.40
C ARG A 83 -7.89 16.29 3.05
N PHE A 84 -7.29 15.12 2.86
CA PHE A 84 -5.89 14.99 2.47
C PHE A 84 -5.73 14.79 0.96
N ILE A 85 -4.53 15.07 0.47
CA ILE A 85 -4.16 14.94 -0.94
C ILE A 85 -3.35 13.64 -1.10
N PRO A 86 -3.95 12.57 -1.65
CA PRO A 86 -3.23 11.32 -1.84
C PRO A 86 -2.22 11.43 -2.99
N GLN A 87 -1.01 10.97 -2.71
CA GLN A 87 0.06 10.77 -3.66
C GLN A 87 0.42 9.28 -3.64
N VAL A 88 0.37 8.59 -4.78
CA VAL A 88 0.56 7.13 -4.82
C VAL A 88 2.02 6.80 -5.08
N LEU A 89 2.59 5.85 -4.34
CA LEU A 89 3.92 5.29 -4.56
C LEU A 89 3.80 3.81 -4.91
N TYR A 90 4.34 3.41 -6.07
CA TYR A 90 4.52 2.02 -6.45
C TYR A 90 5.99 1.63 -6.33
N VAL A 91 6.26 0.57 -5.58
CA VAL A 91 7.60 -0.02 -5.45
C VAL A 91 7.64 -1.32 -6.22
N ASP A 92 8.50 -1.38 -7.24
CA ASP A 92 8.74 -2.58 -8.03
C ASP A 92 9.66 -3.54 -7.25
N GLU A 93 9.05 -4.57 -6.66
CA GLU A 93 9.71 -5.67 -5.95
C GLU A 93 10.08 -6.84 -6.87
N TYR A 94 9.64 -6.84 -8.14
CA TYR A 94 9.87 -7.97 -9.06
C TYR A 94 11.34 -8.17 -9.44
N GLY A 95 12.19 -7.16 -9.24
CA GLY A 95 13.65 -7.30 -9.39
C GLY A 95 14.28 -8.26 -8.38
N ALA A 96 13.65 -8.44 -7.21
CA ALA A 96 14.07 -9.38 -6.17
C ALA A 96 13.68 -10.83 -6.46
N LEU A 97 12.70 -11.04 -7.34
CA LEU A 97 12.17 -12.36 -7.69
C LEU A 97 12.83 -12.86 -8.99
N GLU A 98 13.00 -14.17 -9.14
CA GLU A 98 13.47 -14.79 -10.39
C GLU A 98 12.37 -14.83 -11.46
N VAL A 99 11.82 -13.66 -11.79
CA VAL A 99 10.80 -13.50 -12.83
C VAL A 99 11.49 -13.05 -14.13
N SER A 100 11.00 -13.55 -15.27
CA SER A 100 11.49 -13.12 -16.58
C SER A 100 11.31 -11.60 -16.77
N SER A 101 12.22 -10.97 -17.51
CA SER A 101 12.14 -9.53 -17.78
C SER A 101 10.84 -9.15 -18.50
N GLU A 102 10.31 -10.03 -19.36
CA GLU A 102 9.08 -9.80 -20.11
C GLU A 102 7.85 -9.85 -19.21
N ASP A 103 7.72 -10.86 -18.34
CA ASP A 103 6.61 -10.97 -17.39
C ASP A 103 6.61 -9.82 -16.37
N ARG A 104 7.80 -9.36 -15.96
CA ARG A 104 7.95 -8.19 -15.09
C ARG A 104 7.43 -6.94 -15.77
N MET A 105 7.77 -6.71 -17.04
CA MET A 105 7.31 -5.56 -17.80
C MET A 105 5.79 -5.58 -18.02
N ALA A 106 5.23 -6.74 -18.35
CA ALA A 106 3.79 -6.90 -18.55
C ALA A 106 2.98 -6.62 -17.27
N LYS A 107 3.34 -7.26 -16.15
CA LYS A 107 2.68 -7.05 -14.85
C LYS A 107 2.81 -5.61 -14.36
N ARG A 108 3.99 -5.02 -14.53
CA ARG A 108 4.22 -3.64 -14.16
C ARG A 108 3.36 -2.69 -14.99
N ALA A 109 3.23 -2.91 -16.29
CA ALA A 109 2.35 -2.11 -17.14
C ALA A 109 0.87 -2.21 -16.71
N GLU A 110 0.40 -3.41 -16.38
CA GLU A 110 -0.96 -3.64 -15.87
C GLU A 110 -1.22 -2.86 -14.57
N ILE A 111 -0.31 -2.98 -13.59
CA ILE A 111 -0.45 -2.27 -12.30
C ILE A 111 -0.45 -0.75 -12.54
N LEU A 112 0.45 -0.25 -13.38
CA LEU A 112 0.55 1.19 -13.66
C LEU A 112 -0.72 1.72 -14.35
N GLN A 113 -1.37 0.94 -15.21
CA GLN A 113 -2.66 1.33 -15.80
C GLN A 113 -3.74 1.53 -14.73
N VAL A 114 -3.82 0.61 -13.76
CA VAL A 114 -4.78 0.72 -12.65
C VAL A 114 -4.50 1.96 -11.79
N LEU A 115 -3.23 2.24 -11.50
CA LEU A 115 -2.84 3.41 -10.71
C LEU A 115 -3.13 4.73 -11.42
N ILE A 116 -2.88 4.81 -12.73
CA ILE A 116 -3.20 5.99 -13.55
C ILE A 116 -4.72 6.18 -13.63
N ALA A 117 -5.49 5.10 -13.78
CA ALA A 117 -6.94 5.14 -13.83
C ALA A 117 -7.58 5.68 -12.53
N ALA A 118 -6.88 5.58 -11.39
CA ALA A 118 -7.32 6.17 -10.13
C ALA A 118 -7.24 7.71 -10.13
N GLY A 119 -6.46 8.33 -11.03
CA GLY A 119 -6.41 9.78 -11.22
C GLY A 119 -5.62 10.54 -10.16
N PHE A 120 -4.65 9.90 -9.50
CA PHE A 120 -3.77 10.51 -8.50
C PHE A 120 -2.33 10.65 -9.04
N PRO A 121 -1.51 11.57 -8.50
CA PRO A 121 -0.08 11.60 -8.81
C PRO A 121 0.57 10.28 -8.43
N VAL A 122 1.21 9.60 -9.39
CA VAL A 122 1.89 8.31 -9.17
C VAL A 122 3.40 8.51 -9.20
N TYR A 123 4.08 7.96 -8.21
CA TYR A 123 5.53 7.85 -8.13
C TYR A 123 5.90 6.38 -8.26
N VAL A 124 6.97 6.10 -9.00
CA VAL A 124 7.46 4.74 -9.21
C VAL A 124 8.91 4.64 -8.81
N SER A 125 9.23 3.64 -7.99
CA SER A 125 10.59 3.30 -7.53
C SER A 125 10.81 1.79 -7.64
N SER A 126 12.07 1.36 -7.65
CA SER A 126 12.46 -0.06 -7.60
C SER A 126 13.14 -0.38 -6.27
N LEU A 127 12.94 -1.61 -5.77
CA LEU A 127 13.53 -2.04 -4.50
C LEU A 127 15.07 -1.95 -4.50
N GLU A 128 15.68 -2.11 -5.68
CA GLU A 128 17.12 -1.99 -5.91
C GLU A 128 17.70 -0.65 -5.43
N GLN A 129 16.93 0.44 -5.56
CA GLN A 129 17.40 1.78 -5.19
C GLN A 129 17.59 1.95 -3.68
N ALA A 130 16.99 1.09 -2.85
CA ALA A 130 17.23 1.07 -1.41
C ALA A 130 18.70 0.73 -1.07
N LEU A 131 19.42 0.01 -1.94
CA LEU A 131 20.82 -0.38 -1.72
C LEU A 131 21.79 0.78 -1.93
N ASN A 132 21.46 1.73 -2.81
CA ASN A 132 22.30 2.91 -3.10
C ASN A 132 22.36 3.94 -1.97
N GLN A 133 21.41 3.88 -1.04
CA GLN A 133 21.27 4.83 0.06
C GLN A 133 22.54 4.92 0.95
N LYS A 134 23.35 3.85 1.02
CA LYS A 134 24.56 3.82 1.86
C LYS A 134 25.83 4.37 1.18
N ARG A 135 25.79 4.73 -0.11
CA ARG A 135 27.02 4.96 -0.90
C ARG A 135 27.30 6.43 -1.30
N SER A 136 26.43 7.41 -1.07
CA SER A 136 26.74 8.79 -1.49
C SER A 136 26.06 9.88 -0.67
N GLU A 137 26.86 10.61 0.09
CA GLU A 137 26.49 11.83 0.82
C GLU A 137 26.34 13.08 -0.07
N THR A 138 26.51 13.01 -1.40
CA THR A 138 26.78 14.24 -2.19
C THR A 138 25.87 14.52 -3.40
N THR A 139 24.87 13.70 -3.75
CA THR A 139 23.91 14.14 -4.79
C THR A 139 22.56 13.47 -4.65
N ALA A 140 21.52 14.29 -4.46
CA ALA A 140 20.12 13.92 -4.60
C ALA A 140 19.89 13.24 -5.97
N ARG A 141 19.93 11.92 -6.00
CA ARG A 141 19.53 11.13 -7.17
C ARG A 141 18.11 10.70 -6.91
N SER A 142 17.16 11.34 -7.60
CA SER A 142 15.74 11.02 -7.60
C SER A 142 15.52 9.51 -7.63
N VAL A 143 15.21 8.96 -6.46
CA VAL A 143 14.93 7.53 -6.22
C VAL A 143 13.62 7.12 -6.89
N PHE A 144 12.86 8.07 -7.43
CA PHE A 144 11.55 7.83 -7.99
C PHE A 144 11.32 8.68 -9.24
N VAL A 145 10.47 8.15 -10.11
CA VAL A 145 9.99 8.87 -11.29
C VAL A 145 8.54 9.27 -11.03
N LYS A 146 8.25 10.57 -11.19
CA LYS A 146 6.88 11.08 -11.12
C LYS A 146 6.17 10.79 -12.44
N ALA A 147 5.30 9.79 -12.43
CA ALA A 147 4.46 9.44 -13.55
C ALA A 147 3.20 10.32 -13.52
N ILE A 148 3.20 11.39 -14.33
CA ILE A 148 2.01 12.24 -14.57
C ILE A 148 1.27 11.80 -15.85
N THR A 149 1.94 11.06 -16.74
CA THR A 149 1.44 10.68 -18.09
C THR A 149 1.84 9.26 -18.47
N SER A 150 1.15 8.70 -19.47
CA SER A 150 1.26 7.32 -20.01
C SER A 150 2.65 6.86 -20.48
N ASN A 151 3.66 7.73 -20.51
CA ASN A 151 5.06 7.36 -20.75
C ASN A 151 5.83 7.47 -19.44
N ILE A 152 6.08 6.32 -18.83
CA ILE A 152 6.81 6.19 -17.58
C ILE A 152 8.25 5.81 -17.93
N PRO A 153 9.24 6.70 -17.74
CA PRO A 153 10.63 6.30 -17.68
C PRO A 153 10.76 5.28 -16.55
N LEU A 154 10.95 4.02 -16.91
CA LEU A 154 11.23 2.97 -15.95
C LEU A 154 12.64 3.29 -15.39
N PRO A 155 12.86 3.26 -14.07
CA PRO A 155 14.21 3.35 -13.53
C PRO A 155 15.01 2.19 -14.15
N PRO A 156 16.22 2.47 -14.66
CA PRO A 156 16.98 1.47 -15.41
C PRO A 156 17.37 0.32 -14.46
N ASN A 157 17.29 -0.93 -14.95
CA ASN A 157 17.53 -2.20 -14.21
C ASN A 157 18.99 -2.41 -13.75
N VAL A 158 19.74 -1.33 -13.52
CA VAL A 158 21.20 -1.31 -13.38
C VAL A 158 21.69 -2.12 -12.17
N GLU A 159 20.83 -2.36 -11.16
CA GLU A 159 21.25 -2.88 -9.85
C GLU A 159 20.57 -4.19 -9.44
N THR A 160 19.81 -4.80 -10.34
CA THR A 160 19.18 -6.12 -10.15
C THR A 160 20.17 -7.20 -9.72
N SER A 161 21.40 -7.17 -10.22
CA SER A 161 22.42 -8.19 -9.97
C SER A 161 23.00 -8.13 -8.55
N GLU A 162 23.23 -6.94 -8.00
CA GLU A 162 23.74 -6.76 -6.64
C GLU A 162 22.69 -7.19 -5.61
N LEU A 163 21.44 -6.78 -5.81
CA LEU A 163 20.32 -7.19 -4.95
C LEU A 163 20.15 -8.71 -4.94
N LYS A 164 20.17 -9.37 -6.11
CA LYS A 164 20.14 -10.84 -6.22
C LYS A 164 21.30 -11.52 -5.48
N SER A 165 22.50 -10.94 -5.53
CA SER A 165 23.67 -11.48 -4.82
C SER A 165 23.55 -11.41 -3.29
N ILE A 166 22.84 -10.41 -2.77
CA ILE A 166 22.58 -10.26 -1.34
C ILE A 166 21.47 -11.23 -0.91
N LEU A 167 20.38 -11.29 -1.69
CA LEU A 167 19.25 -12.18 -1.41
C LEU A 167 19.65 -13.65 -1.44
N SER A 168 20.52 -14.07 -2.37
CA SER A 168 20.98 -15.47 -2.48
C SER A 168 21.83 -15.94 -1.28
N ARG A 169 22.38 -15.01 -0.49
CA ARG A 169 23.13 -15.33 0.73
C ARG A 169 22.24 -15.60 1.94
N ILE A 170 20.96 -15.24 1.87
CA ILE A 170 20.02 -15.42 2.97
C ILE A 170 19.43 -16.82 2.88
N SER A 171 19.74 -17.66 3.87
CA SER A 171 19.43 -19.09 3.85
C SER A 171 17.98 -19.45 4.19
N SER A 172 17.28 -18.63 4.98
CA SER A 172 15.90 -18.89 5.40
C SER A 172 14.91 -17.99 4.65
N LEU A 173 13.82 -18.59 4.15
CA LEU A 173 12.73 -17.88 3.48
C LEU A 173 12.10 -16.81 4.39
N THR A 174 11.96 -17.08 5.69
CA THR A 174 11.43 -16.10 6.65
C THR A 174 12.36 -14.91 6.83
N SER A 175 13.68 -15.14 6.87
CA SER A 175 14.67 -14.07 6.95
C SER A 175 14.71 -13.24 5.66
N LEU A 176 14.49 -13.88 4.51
CA LEU A 176 14.42 -13.23 3.21
C LEU A 176 13.20 -12.30 3.12
N GLU A 177 12.03 -12.80 3.51
CA GLU A 177 10.78 -12.02 3.55
C GLU A 177 10.87 -10.83 4.52
N ASP A 178 11.41 -11.04 5.73
CA ASP A 178 11.63 -9.98 6.71
C ASP A 178 12.61 -8.92 6.16
N PHE A 179 13.67 -9.33 5.49
CA PHE A 179 14.66 -8.42 4.90
C PHE A 179 14.07 -7.57 3.76
N ILE A 180 13.32 -8.19 2.84
CA ILE A 180 12.63 -7.46 1.75
C ILE A 180 11.61 -6.47 2.34
N LYS A 181 10.86 -6.89 3.36
CA LYS A 181 9.93 -6.02 4.07
C LYS A 181 10.63 -4.80 4.68
N GLN A 182 11.77 -5.00 5.35
CA GLN A 182 12.55 -3.91 5.95
C GLN A 182 13.09 -2.94 4.90
N LEU A 183 13.69 -3.46 3.82
CA LEU A 183 14.19 -2.64 2.71
C LEU A 183 13.08 -1.78 2.10
N ARG A 184 11.90 -2.37 1.86
CA ARG A 184 10.75 -1.64 1.36
C ARG A 184 10.31 -0.52 2.29
N CYS A 185 10.21 -0.80 3.60
CA CYS A 185 9.83 0.24 4.57
C CYS A 185 10.86 1.39 4.57
N GLN A 186 12.16 1.08 4.55
CA GLN A 186 13.22 2.09 4.47
C GLN A 186 13.12 2.93 3.19
N LEU A 187 12.89 2.28 2.05
CA LEU A 187 12.70 2.96 0.77
C LEU A 187 11.50 3.91 0.79
N ILE A 188 10.35 3.45 1.28
CA ILE A 188 9.13 4.26 1.36
C ILE A 188 9.35 5.48 2.26
N VAL A 189 9.98 5.31 3.42
CA VAL A 189 10.28 6.41 4.34
C VAL A 189 11.23 7.42 3.68
N THR A 190 12.26 6.93 2.98
CA THR A 190 13.23 7.79 2.29
C THR A 190 12.54 8.64 1.22
N ILE A 191 11.70 8.01 0.39
CA ILE A 191 10.91 8.69 -0.64
C ILE A 191 9.94 9.70 -0.01
N ALA A 192 9.29 9.33 1.09
CA ALA A 192 8.41 10.25 1.82
C ALA A 192 9.18 11.49 2.33
N THR A 193 10.38 11.29 2.88
CA THR A 193 11.23 12.40 3.34
C THR A 193 11.73 13.28 2.20
N GLU A 194 12.11 12.71 1.05
CA GLU A 194 12.53 13.46 -0.14
C GLU A 194 11.38 14.28 -0.73
N LEU A 195 10.15 13.77 -0.67
CA LEU A 195 8.94 14.47 -1.11
C LEU A 195 8.42 15.48 -0.08
N GLY A 196 8.99 15.54 1.13
CA GLY A 196 8.49 16.38 2.23
C GLY A 196 7.14 15.93 2.79
N ILE A 197 6.77 14.67 2.59
CA ILE A 197 5.49 14.10 3.04
C ILE A 197 5.66 13.48 4.43
N SER A 198 4.85 13.97 5.38
CA SER A 198 4.87 13.55 6.78
C SER A 198 4.16 12.23 7.05
N LYS A 199 3.18 11.85 6.21
CA LYS A 199 2.28 10.71 6.46
C LYS A 199 2.32 9.70 5.32
N VAL A 200 2.53 8.44 5.69
CA VAL A 200 2.47 7.30 4.78
C VAL A 200 1.28 6.42 5.17
N LEU A 201 0.49 6.02 4.19
CA LEU A 201 -0.62 5.09 4.32
C LEU A 201 -0.27 3.79 3.60
N THR A 202 -0.26 2.69 4.33
CA THR A 202 -0.02 1.34 3.81
C THR A 202 -1.31 0.51 3.84
N ALA A 203 -1.40 -0.49 2.96
CA ALA A 203 -2.59 -1.34 2.82
C ALA A 203 -2.55 -2.59 3.73
N GLU A 204 -2.35 -2.37 5.03
CA GLU A 204 -2.45 -3.45 6.01
C GLU A 204 -3.91 -3.72 6.38
N ASN A 205 -4.24 -5.01 6.50
CA ASN A 205 -5.57 -5.45 6.92
C ASN A 205 -5.48 -6.11 8.31
N CYS A 206 -6.62 -6.21 9.01
CA CYS A 206 -6.65 -6.76 10.37
C CYS A 206 -6.04 -8.15 10.47
N THR A 207 -6.22 -9.00 9.45
CA THR A 207 -5.67 -10.36 9.41
C THR A 207 -4.15 -10.34 9.30
N LYS A 208 -3.57 -9.53 8.40
CA LYS A 208 -2.12 -9.36 8.25
C LYS A 208 -1.51 -8.78 9.52
N LEU A 209 -2.15 -7.79 10.13
CA LEU A 209 -1.73 -7.24 11.42
C LEU A 209 -1.75 -8.32 12.51
N ALA A 210 -2.83 -9.11 12.61
CA ALA A 210 -2.94 -10.17 13.60
C ALA A 210 -1.86 -11.25 13.41
N ILE A 211 -1.61 -11.68 12.17
CA ILE A 211 -0.52 -12.62 11.84
C ILE A 211 0.82 -12.01 12.28
N GLN A 212 1.08 -10.76 11.94
CA GLN A 212 2.32 -10.09 12.28
C GLN A 212 2.53 -9.94 13.79
N VAL A 213 1.48 -9.61 14.56
CA VAL A 213 1.53 -9.61 16.03
C VAL A 213 1.90 -10.99 16.53
N LEU A 214 1.20 -12.04 16.08
CA LEU A 214 1.45 -13.42 16.52
C LEU A 214 2.87 -13.89 16.16
N SER A 215 3.36 -13.57 14.96
CA SER A 215 4.73 -13.86 14.54
C SER A 215 5.76 -13.16 15.41
N CYS A 216 5.56 -11.87 15.72
CA CYS A 216 6.46 -11.13 16.61
C CYS A 216 6.47 -11.73 18.03
N VAL A 217 5.31 -12.10 18.57
CA VAL A 217 5.20 -12.78 19.87
C VAL A 217 5.93 -14.12 19.86
N ALA A 218 5.69 -14.96 18.84
CA ALA A 218 6.31 -16.27 18.71
C ALA A 218 7.84 -16.19 18.57
N GLN A 219 8.35 -15.14 17.94
CA GLN A 219 9.79 -14.88 17.78
C GLN A 219 10.42 -14.19 19.00
N GLY A 220 9.67 -13.89 20.06
CA GLY A 220 10.17 -13.15 21.22
C GLY A 220 10.42 -11.65 20.97
N ARG A 221 9.94 -11.10 19.84
CA ARG A 221 10.06 -9.68 19.45
C ARG A 221 8.95 -8.82 20.07
N GLY A 222 8.61 -9.07 21.33
CA GLY A 222 7.49 -8.41 22.02
C GLY A 222 7.64 -6.88 22.11
N SER A 223 8.87 -6.39 22.31
CA SER A 223 9.17 -4.96 22.39
C SER A 223 8.95 -4.20 21.08
N GLN A 224 8.97 -4.89 19.93
CA GLN A 224 8.86 -4.31 18.60
C GLN A 224 7.42 -4.30 18.07
N ILE A 225 6.48 -4.96 18.78
CA ILE A 225 5.08 -5.07 18.35
C ILE A 225 4.43 -3.69 18.27
N SER A 226 4.67 -2.82 19.25
CA SER A 226 4.12 -1.47 19.28
C SER A 226 4.54 -0.65 18.06
N GLN A 227 5.79 -0.76 17.64
CA GLN A 227 6.33 -0.10 16.45
C GLN A 227 5.82 -0.75 15.16
N SER A 228 5.73 -2.07 15.13
CA SER A 228 5.44 -2.80 13.89
C SER A 228 3.94 -2.87 13.57
N THR A 229 3.07 -2.69 14.57
CA THR A 229 1.61 -2.85 14.45
C THR A 229 0.84 -1.64 14.96
N GLY A 230 1.58 -0.62 15.40
CA GLY A 230 1.03 0.67 15.77
C GLY A 230 0.27 1.29 14.61
N PHE A 231 -0.88 1.88 14.91
CA PHE A 231 -1.65 2.64 13.91
C PHE A 231 -0.87 3.87 13.40
N SER A 232 0.08 4.35 14.19
CA SER A 232 1.02 5.41 13.84
C SER A 232 2.31 5.24 14.60
N ASP A 233 3.41 5.51 13.93
CA ASP A 233 4.69 5.68 14.60
C ASP A 233 4.66 7.00 15.38
N SER A 234 4.67 6.90 16.70
CA SER A 234 4.96 8.03 17.58
C SER A 234 6.47 8.23 17.59
N THR A 235 6.95 9.30 16.97
CA THR A 235 8.24 9.91 17.32
C THR A 235 8.23 10.39 18.75
#